data_AF-A0A1Y1QR98-F1
#
_entry.id   AF-A0A1Y1QR98-F1
#
_cell.length_a   1.000
_cell.length_b   1.000
_cell.length_c   1.000
_cell.angle_alpha   90.00
_cell.angle_beta   90.00
_cell.angle_gamma   90.00
#
_symmetry.space_group_name_H-M   'P 1'
#
loop_
_entity.id
_entity.type
_entity.pdbx_description
1 polymer ?
#
loop_
_entity_poly.entity_id
_entity_poly.type
_entity_poly.pdbx_seq_one_letter_code
_entity_poly.pdbx_strand_id
1 'polypeptide(L)'
;MNDTLTLPNTSSWTFFVKLTFGISLAAMAAFIFFLEGNLLTKGYLALNALFLVSSTIMLSKTLRDDYEAQRLLNRINEAKTNKILKEYTE
;
A
#
# COMPACT_ATOMS: atom_id res chain seq x y z
N MET A 1 -19.85 -16.57 7.13
CA MET A 1 -18.99 -15.47 7.63
C MET A 1 -17.53 -15.88 7.41
N ASN A 2 -16.96 -15.56 6.24
CA ASN A 2 -15.53 -15.76 6.02
C ASN A 2 -14.80 -14.49 6.44
N ASP A 3 -14.66 -14.30 7.75
CA ASP A 3 -13.70 -13.34 8.28
C ASP A 3 -12.30 -13.92 8.05
N THR A 4 -11.71 -13.60 6.90
CA THR A 4 -10.27 -13.75 6.73
C THR A 4 -9.61 -12.79 7.71
N LEU A 5 -9.24 -13.31 8.89
CA LEU A 5 -8.42 -12.59 9.85
C LEU A 5 -7.09 -12.31 9.16
N THR A 6 -6.90 -11.07 8.70
CA THR A 6 -5.63 -10.60 8.17
C THR A 6 -4.63 -10.55 9.33
N LEU A 7 -3.87 -11.63 9.49
CA LEU A 7 -2.83 -11.72 10.50
C LEU A 7 -1.68 -10.76 10.14
N PRO A 8 -1.04 -10.13 11.15
CA PRO A 8 0.13 -9.31 10.90
C PRO A 8 1.25 -10.16 10.29
N ASN A 9 2.00 -9.58 9.36
CA ASN A 9 3.17 -10.23 8.80
C ASN A 9 4.26 -10.42 9.86
N THR A 10 5.04 -11.50 9.74
CA THR A 10 6.21 -11.73 10.60
C THR A 10 7.21 -10.58 10.50
N SER A 11 7.90 -10.28 11.62
CA SER A 11 8.92 -9.23 11.70
C SER A 11 10.00 -9.39 10.62
N SER A 12 10.50 -10.60 10.39
CA SER A 12 11.50 -10.92 9.35
C SER A 12 11.03 -10.58 7.94
N TRP A 13 9.76 -10.85 7.62
CA TRP A 13 9.18 -10.52 6.31
C TRP A 13 9.09 -9.02 6.12
N THR A 14 8.60 -8.31 7.15
CA THR A 14 8.50 -6.84 7.11
C THR A 14 9.87 -6.19 6.96
N PHE A 15 10.90 -6.72 7.62
CA PHE A 15 12.29 -6.29 7.44
C PHE A 15 12.79 -6.53 6.01
N PHE A 16 12.58 -7.73 5.47
CA PHE A 16 12.99 -8.08 4.11
C PHE A 16 12.36 -7.15 3.05
N VAL A 17 11.06 -6.84 3.17
CA VAL A 17 10.38 -5.91 2.26
C VAL A 17 10.97 -4.49 2.35
N LYS A 18 11.24 -3.99 3.56
CA LYS A 18 11.88 -2.67 3.74
C LYS A 18 13.29 -2.63 3.17
N LEU A 19 14.07 -3.70 3.38
CA LEU A 19 15.44 -3.81 2.91
C LEU A 19 15.50 -3.87 1.38
N THR A 20 14.69 -4.71 0.75
CA THR A 20 14.65 -4.84 -0.71
C THR A 20 14.22 -3.53 -1.37
N PHE A 21 13.20 -2.85 -0.84
CA PHE A 21 12.80 -1.53 -1.32
C PHE A 21 13.94 -0.50 -1.20
N GLY A 22 14.66 -0.48 -0.08
CA GLY A 22 15.84 0.37 0.12
C GLY A 22 16.96 0.08 -0.90
N ILE A 23 17.25 -1.20 -1.14
CA ILE A 23 18.25 -1.63 -2.15
C ILE A 23 17.82 -1.19 -3.55
N SER A 24 16.55 -1.35 -3.92
CA SER A 24 16.04 -0.92 -5.23
C SER A 24 16.15 0.59 -5.44
N LEU A 25 15.84 1.39 -4.41
CA LEU A 25 16.02 2.85 -4.47
C LEU A 25 17.50 3.24 -4.63
N ALA A 26 18.38 2.59 -3.86
CA ALA A 26 19.82 2.84 -3.97
C ALA A 26 20.37 2.45 -5.35
N ALA A 27 19.92 1.32 -5.90
CA ALA A 27 20.30 0.87 -7.24
C ALA A 27 19.85 1.86 -8.32
N MET A 28 18.60 2.37 -8.24
CA MET A 28 18.11 3.40 -9.16
C MET A 28 18.91 4.70 -9.05
N ALA A 29 19.19 5.16 -7.83
CA ALA A 29 19.99 6.37 -7.61
C ALA A 29 21.42 6.20 -8.15
N ALA A 30 22.05 5.05 -7.91
CA ALA A 30 23.37 4.73 -8.45
C ALA A 30 23.35 4.69 -9.99
N PHE A 31 22.32 4.10 -10.60
CA PHE A 31 22.15 4.09 -12.04
C PHE A 31 22.10 5.51 -12.63
N ILE A 32 21.28 6.40 -12.05
CA ILE A 32 21.19 7.80 -12.50
C ILE A 32 22.52 8.53 -12.33
N PHE A 33 23.27 8.24 -11.25
CA PHE A 33 24.57 8.84 -11.00
C PHE A 33 25.59 8.44 -12.07
N PHE A 34 25.72 7.13 -12.34
CA PHE A 34 26.68 6.58 -13.30
C PHE A 34 26.27 6.72 -14.77
N LEU A 35 25.00 7.04 -15.06
CA LEU A 35 24.53 7.26 -16.43
C LEU A 35 25.37 8.36 -17.11
N GLU A 36 25.84 8.14 -18.33
CA GLU A 36 26.49 9.19 -19.11
C GLU A 36 25.42 10.05 -19.81
N GLY A 37 25.49 11.37 -19.66
CA GLY A 37 24.50 12.27 -20.27
C GLY A 37 24.46 13.67 -19.64
N ASN A 38 23.66 14.56 -20.25
CA ASN A 38 23.45 15.92 -19.75
C ASN A 38 22.70 15.90 -18.40
N LEU A 39 23.03 16.86 -17.53
CA LEU A 39 22.37 17.08 -16.24
C LEU A 39 20.83 17.16 -16.37
N LEU A 40 20.32 17.77 -17.44
CA LEU A 40 18.88 17.86 -17.68
C LEU A 40 18.24 16.47 -17.88
N THR A 41 18.88 15.58 -18.63
CA THR A 41 18.39 14.21 -18.86
C THR A 41 18.40 13.41 -17.56
N LYS A 42 19.49 13.51 -16.78
CA LYS A 42 19.58 12.87 -15.46
C LYS A 42 18.51 13.39 -14.49
N GLY A 43 18.30 14.70 -14.48
CA GLY A 43 17.28 15.35 -13.65
C GLY A 43 15.87 14.91 -14.02
N TYR A 44 15.55 14.84 -15.32
CA TYR A 44 14.26 14.34 -15.79
C TYR A 44 14.03 12.88 -15.36
N LEU A 45 15.04 12.02 -15.52
CA LEU A 45 14.93 10.62 -15.11
C LEU A 45 14.75 10.49 -13.58
N ALA A 46 15.49 11.26 -12.79
CA ALA A 46 15.36 11.29 -11.34
C ALA A 46 13.97 11.74 -10.87
N LEU A 47 13.43 12.79 -11.49
CA LEU A 47 12.09 13.29 -11.17
C LEU A 47 11.01 12.26 -11.51
N ASN A 48 11.08 11.64 -12.69
CA ASN A 48 10.13 10.59 -13.08
C ASN A 48 10.22 9.38 -12.14
N ALA A 49 11.43 8.91 -11.82
CA ALA A 49 11.62 7.80 -10.90
C ALA A 49 11.04 8.09 -9.51
N LEU A 50 11.32 9.28 -8.96
CA LEU A 50 10.79 9.71 -7.66
C LEU A 50 9.26 9.80 -7.66
N PHE A 51 8.68 10.43 -8.69
CA PHE A 51 7.24 10.57 -8.83
C PHE A 51 6.54 9.21 -9.03
N LEU A 52 7.13 8.31 -9.82
CA LEU A 52 6.60 6.97 -10.02
C LEU A 52 6.58 6.16 -8.72
N VAL A 53 7.65 6.20 -7.93
CA VAL A 53 7.70 5.55 -6.61
C VAL A 53 6.64 6.14 -5.67
N SER A 54 6.57 7.46 -5.57
CA SER A 54 5.61 8.14 -4.69
C SER A 54 4.16 7.83 -5.07
N SER A 55 3.82 7.91 -6.36
CA SER A 55 2.47 7.62 -6.86
C SER A 55 2.09 6.15 -6.68
N THR A 56 3.04 5.21 -6.83
CA THR A 56 2.80 3.78 -6.58
C THR A 56 2.48 3.50 -5.11
N ILE A 57 3.22 4.13 -4.18
CA ILE A 57 2.95 4.01 -2.74
C ILE A 57 1.58 4.59 -2.40
N MET A 58 1.27 5.78 -2.94
CA MET A 58 -0.02 6.44 -2.73
C MET A 58 -1.17 5.56 -3.26
N LEU A 59 -1.07 5.06 -4.49
CA LEU A 59 -2.06 4.15 -5.08
C LEU A 59 -2.24 2.89 -4.24
N SER A 60 -1.15 2.23 -3.84
CA SER A 60 -1.19 1.02 -3.02
C SER A 60 -1.87 1.25 -1.67
N LYS A 61 -1.61 2.40 -1.06
CA LYS A 61 -2.25 2.80 0.19
C LYS A 61 -3.74 3.08 -0.02
N THR A 62 -4.10 3.91 -1.00
CA THR A 62 -5.49 4.25 -1.30
C THR A 62 -6.33 3.00 -1.54
N LEU A 63 -5.84 2.04 -2.34
CA LEU A 63 -6.56 0.79 -2.59
C LEU A 63 -6.74 -0.07 -1.32
N ARG A 64 -5.75 -0.07 -0.42
CA ARG A 64 -5.86 -0.77 0.87
C ARG A 64 -6.88 -0.08 1.79
N ASP A 65 -6.80 1.25 1.88
CA ASP A 65 -7.68 2.05 2.71
C ASP A 65 -9.14 1.88 2.25
N ASP A 66 -9.40 1.86 0.93
CA ASP A 66 -10.74 1.59 0.35
C ASP A 66 -11.25 0.19 0.69
N TYR A 67 -10.38 -0.83 0.58
CA TYR A 67 -10.73 -2.21 0.92
C TYR A 67 -11.09 -2.37 2.40
N GLU A 68 -10.28 -1.77 3.29
CA GLU A 68 -10.54 -1.79 4.73
C GLU A 68 -11.82 -1.03 5.09
N ALA A 69 -12.07 0.13 4.47
CA ALA A 69 -13.28 0.92 4.67
C ALA A 69 -14.56 0.14 4.28
N GLN A 70 -14.57 -0.50 3.10
CA GLN A 70 -15.70 -1.32 2.65
C GLN A 70 -15.97 -2.50 3.61
N ARG A 71 -14.90 -3.16 4.08
CA ARG A 71 -15.02 -4.25 5.05
C ARG A 71 -15.63 -3.80 6.38
N LEU A 72 -15.23 -2.62 6.87
CA LEU A 72 -15.80 -2.04 8.09
C LEU A 72 -17.28 -1.68 7.91
N LEU A 73 -17.64 -1.06 6.79
CA LEU A 73 -19.03 -0.72 6.48
C LEU A 73 -19.93 -1.97 6.44
N ASN A 74 -19.46 -3.04 5.79
CA ASN A 74 -20.21 -4.30 5.72
C ASN A 74 -20.47 -4.89 7.11
N ARG A 75 -19.46 -4.90 8.00
CA ARG A 75 -19.60 -5.36 9.39
C ARG A 75 -20.58 -4.52 10.19
N ILE A 76 -20.56 -3.19 10.01
CA ILE A 76 -21.51 -2.28 10.68
C ILE A 76 -22.93 -2.55 10.18
N ASN A 77 -23.12 -2.73 8.87
CA ASN A 77 -24.42 -3.05 8.28
C ASN A 77 -24.94 -4.40 8.78
N GLU A 78 -24.10 -5.43 8.84
CA GLU A 78 -24.47 -6.73 9.42
C GLU A 78 -24.89 -6.60 10.88
N ALA A 79 -24.14 -5.86 11.70
CA ALA A 79 -24.49 -5.64 13.11
C ALA A 79 -25.81 -4.86 13.28
N LYS A 80 -26.05 -3.83 12.46
CA LYS A 80 -27.31 -3.07 12.45
C LYS A 80 -28.48 -3.96 12.02
N THR A 81 -28.33 -4.72 10.95
CA THR A 81 -29.33 -5.68 10.46
C THR A 81 -29.65 -6.71 11.53
N ASN A 82 -28.64 -7.32 12.17
CA ASN A 82 -28.84 -8.27 13.25
C ASN A 82 -29.55 -7.66 14.47
N LYS A 83 -29.28 -6.39 14.81
CA LYS A 83 -29.98 -5.70 15.89
C LYS A 83 -31.47 -5.51 15.56
N ILE A 84 -31.77 -5.04 14.36
CA ILE A 84 -33.14 -4.82 13.88
C ILE A 84 -33.91 -6.15 13.86
N LEU A 85 -33.30 -7.22 13.34
CA LEU A 85 -33.92 -8.54 13.30
C LEU A 85 -34.27 -9.06 14.71
N LYS A 86 -33.42 -8.82 15.71
CA LYS A 86 -33.73 -9.18 17.10
C LYS A 86 -34.92 -8.41 17.65
N GLU A 87 -34.96 -7.10 17.43
CA GLU A 87 -36.03 -6.22 17.92
C GLU A 87 -37.42 -6.58 17.35
N TYR A 88 -37.50 -7.14 16.15
CA TYR A 88 -38.77 -7.61 15.55
C TYR A 88 -39.11 -9.07 15.83
N THR A 89 -38.16 -9.86 16.35
CA THR A 89 -38.39 -11.28 16.66
C THR A 89 -38.79 -11.49 18.12
N GLU A 90 -38.43 -10.57 19.02
CA GLU A 90 -38.92 -10.47 20.40
C GLU A 90 -40.28 -9.78 20.49
#